data_AF-A0A8S4BRQ5-F1
#
_entry.id   AF-A0A8S4BRQ5-F1
#
_cell.length_a   1.000
_cell.length_b   1.000
_cell.length_c   1.000
_cell.angle_alpha   90.00
_cell.angle_beta   90.00
_cell.angle_gamma   90.00
#
_symmetry.space_group_name_H-M   'P 1'
#
loop_
_entity.id
_entity.type
_entity.pdbx_description
1 polymer ?
#
loop_
_entity_poly.entity_id
_entity_poly.type
_entity_poly.pdbx_seq_one_letter_code
_entity_poly.pdbx_strand_id
1 'polypeptide(L)'
;MSSPPHPVMEGEDVVLRCSYKPNEDVDTPESGFPASFFRNGTFLGTEASGRMTLKGVSRSRDQGLYSCGHPTGGRSPQSQLSIKEPPGGSQFFKYSSVSLDCDGGWAVRRTTARYTAQGCRPGWATPRGPSSCLIEDALPTDSGQYWCESPWGGRSPPVNVTVIAQGVILSSPPHPVMEGEDVVLRCSYKPNEDVDTPESGFPASFFRNGTFLGTEASGRMTLKGVSRSRDQGLYSCGHPTGGRSPQSQLSIKGEAPVLAQRSRRVPNVCKTSEERSGVLLLVLYNLLLVFCVYKYRKWVRARKAEKRRCRPSGGAEP
;
A
#
# COMPACT_ATOMS: atom_id res chain seq x y z
N MET A 1 -10.46 -14.65 -31.15
CA MET A 1 -10.40 -14.14 -29.77
C MET A 1 -9.36 -13.05 -29.70
N SER A 2 -9.63 -11.90 -29.07
CA SER A 2 -8.58 -10.91 -28.78
C SER A 2 -8.15 -10.99 -27.30
N SER A 3 -6.84 -10.99 -27.05
CA SER A 3 -6.27 -10.83 -25.71
C SER A 3 -6.26 -9.35 -25.29
N PRO A 4 -6.21 -9.05 -23.98
CA PRO A 4 -6.00 -7.68 -23.50
C PRO A 4 -4.67 -7.10 -24.02
N PRO A 5 -4.59 -5.78 -24.27
CA PRO A 5 -3.37 -5.11 -24.74
C PRO A 5 -2.28 -4.92 -23.65
N HIS A 6 -2.56 -5.26 -22.38
CA HIS A 6 -1.66 -5.04 -21.23
C HIS A 6 -1.34 -6.35 -20.50
N PRO A 7 -0.19 -6.47 -19.81
CA PRO A 7 0.12 -7.63 -18.98
C PRO A 7 -0.94 -7.79 -17.87
N VAL A 8 -1.52 -8.98 -17.75
CA VAL A 8 -2.56 -9.30 -16.78
C VAL A 8 -1.91 -9.68 -15.45
N MET A 9 -2.29 -9.01 -14.36
CA MET A 9 -1.78 -9.29 -13.01
C MET A 9 -2.69 -10.28 -12.27
N GLU A 10 -2.12 -11.11 -11.41
CA GLU A 10 -2.90 -12.01 -10.55
C GLU A 10 -3.80 -11.20 -9.60
N GLY A 11 -5.09 -11.55 -9.57
CA GLY A 11 -6.15 -10.82 -8.87
C GLY A 11 -6.94 -9.84 -9.74
N GLU A 12 -6.51 -9.56 -10.98
CA GLU A 12 -7.28 -8.73 -11.91
C GLU A 12 -8.46 -9.48 -12.53
N ASP A 13 -9.44 -8.72 -13.02
CA ASP A 13 -10.53 -9.24 -13.81
C ASP A 13 -10.18 -9.17 -15.31
N VAL A 14 -10.25 -10.30 -16.00
CA VAL A 14 -9.96 -10.38 -17.44
C VAL A 14 -11.25 -10.61 -18.22
N VAL A 15 -11.49 -9.79 -19.25
CA VAL A 15 -12.62 -9.97 -20.16
C VAL A 15 -12.14 -10.52 -21.49
N LEU A 16 -12.50 -11.77 -21.79
CA LEU A 16 -12.29 -12.42 -23.07
C LEU A 16 -13.40 -12.03 -24.03
N ARG A 17 -13.03 -11.68 -25.28
CA ARG A 17 -14.00 -11.28 -26.32
C ARG A 17 -13.90 -12.20 -27.53
N CYS A 18 -15.05 -12.74 -27.92
CA CYS A 18 -15.19 -13.51 -29.15
C CYS A 18 -15.69 -12.62 -30.28
N SER A 19 -15.10 -12.78 -31.47
CA SER A 19 -15.50 -12.11 -32.70
C SER A 19 -15.46 -13.12 -33.83
N TYR A 20 -16.40 -12.99 -34.77
CA TYR A 20 -16.55 -13.89 -35.91
C TYR A 20 -16.56 -13.09 -37.21
N LYS A 21 -15.76 -13.50 -38.19
CA LYS A 21 -15.71 -12.91 -39.52
C LYS A 21 -16.03 -14.02 -40.52
N PRO A 22 -17.24 -14.03 -41.13
CA PRO A 22 -17.66 -15.14 -41.98
C PRO A 22 -16.90 -15.22 -43.31
N ASN A 23 -16.53 -14.08 -43.91
CA ASN A 23 -15.78 -13.98 -45.16
C ASN A 23 -14.74 -12.85 -45.09
N GLU A 24 -13.69 -12.92 -45.91
CA GLU A 24 -12.66 -11.87 -45.98
C GLU A 24 -13.22 -10.51 -46.44
N ASP A 25 -14.26 -10.52 -47.27
CA ASP A 25 -14.92 -9.33 -47.86
C ASP A 25 -15.79 -8.52 -46.87
N VAL A 26 -16.01 -9.01 -45.65
CA VAL A 26 -16.82 -8.31 -44.64
C VAL A 26 -15.92 -7.49 -43.74
N ASP A 27 -15.87 -6.17 -43.89
CA ASP A 27 -14.91 -5.32 -43.17
C ASP A 27 -15.04 -5.36 -41.63
N THR A 28 -16.22 -5.64 -41.10
CA THR A 28 -16.50 -5.61 -39.65
C THR A 28 -16.80 -7.00 -39.09
N PRO A 29 -16.00 -7.49 -38.12
CA PRO A 29 -16.30 -8.74 -37.43
C PRO A 29 -17.60 -8.63 -36.63
N GLU A 30 -18.45 -9.66 -36.73
CA GLU A 30 -19.63 -9.81 -35.89
C GLU A 30 -19.20 -10.02 -34.42
N SER A 31 -19.99 -9.48 -33.48
CA SER A 31 -19.80 -9.64 -32.04
C SER A 31 -21.16 -9.61 -31.33
N GLY A 32 -21.23 -10.06 -30.07
CA GLY A 32 -22.48 -10.06 -29.32
C GLY A 32 -23.36 -11.31 -29.51
N PHE A 33 -22.84 -12.35 -30.14
CA PHE A 33 -23.50 -13.65 -30.31
C PHE A 33 -23.14 -14.63 -29.17
N PRO A 34 -23.96 -15.67 -28.94
CA PRO A 34 -23.61 -16.73 -27.99
C PRO A 34 -22.32 -17.45 -28.38
N ALA A 35 -21.29 -17.40 -27.52
CA ALA A 35 -20.00 -18.01 -27.82
C ALA A 35 -19.59 -19.00 -26.73
N SER A 36 -19.06 -20.15 -27.16
CA SER A 36 -18.49 -21.17 -26.27
C SER A 36 -17.01 -20.88 -26.01
N PHE A 37 -16.58 -20.90 -24.76
CA PHE A 37 -15.21 -20.61 -24.35
C PHE A 37 -14.47 -21.87 -23.89
N PHE A 38 -13.18 -21.94 -24.22
CA PHE A 38 -12.31 -23.05 -23.90
C PHE A 38 -10.98 -22.58 -23.32
N ARG A 39 -10.42 -23.34 -22.38
CA ARG A 39 -9.06 -23.18 -21.82
C ARG A 39 -8.30 -24.49 -21.93
N ASN A 40 -7.13 -24.46 -22.58
CA ASN A 40 -6.30 -25.64 -22.84
C ASN A 40 -7.10 -26.79 -23.50
N GLY A 41 -8.08 -26.44 -24.34
CA GLY A 41 -9.00 -27.38 -24.99
C GLY A 41 -10.24 -27.77 -24.17
N THR A 42 -10.25 -27.51 -22.86
CA THR A 42 -11.37 -27.81 -21.95
C THR A 42 -12.47 -26.76 -22.05
N PHE A 43 -13.73 -27.19 -22.12
CA PHE A 43 -14.89 -26.30 -22.17
C PHE A 43 -15.11 -25.59 -20.81
N LEU A 44 -15.26 -24.27 -20.85
CA LEU A 44 -15.51 -23.44 -19.66
C LEU A 44 -16.99 -23.05 -19.51
N GLY A 45 -17.67 -22.82 -20.63
CA GLY A 45 -19.06 -22.35 -20.65
C GLY A 45 -19.43 -21.63 -21.94
N THR A 46 -20.71 -21.28 -22.08
CA THR A 46 -21.24 -20.50 -23.21
C THR A 46 -21.84 -19.21 -22.68
N GLU A 47 -21.40 -18.08 -23.24
CA GLU A 47 -21.86 -16.74 -22.85
C GLU A 47 -22.68 -16.11 -23.97
N ALA A 48 -23.92 -15.71 -23.68
CA ALA A 48 -24.85 -15.17 -24.68
C ALA A 48 -24.35 -13.87 -25.34
N SER A 49 -23.54 -13.10 -24.63
CA SER A 49 -22.98 -11.82 -25.10
C SER A 49 -21.69 -11.95 -25.91
N GLY A 50 -21.15 -13.16 -26.05
CA GLY A 50 -19.84 -13.39 -26.65
C GLY A 50 -18.67 -12.83 -25.83
N ARG A 51 -18.90 -12.52 -24.54
CA ARG A 51 -17.91 -12.00 -23.60
C ARG A 51 -17.89 -12.84 -22.33
N MET A 52 -16.71 -13.32 -21.94
CA MET A 52 -16.52 -14.06 -20.69
C MET A 52 -15.61 -13.28 -19.76
N THR A 53 -16.02 -13.11 -18.51
CA THR A 53 -15.22 -12.42 -17.49
C THR A 53 -14.62 -13.44 -16.53
N LEU A 54 -13.30 -13.54 -16.50
CA LEU A 54 -12.56 -14.26 -15.47
C LEU A 54 -12.37 -13.31 -14.29
N LYS A 55 -12.91 -13.66 -13.12
CA LYS A 55 -12.82 -12.84 -11.91
C LYS A 55 -11.59 -13.23 -11.08
N GLY A 56 -10.80 -12.25 -10.65
CA GLY A 56 -9.67 -12.48 -9.76
C GLY A 56 -8.73 -13.58 -10.27
N VAL A 57 -8.18 -13.39 -11.47
CA VAL A 57 -7.41 -14.44 -12.16
C VAL A 57 -6.19 -14.88 -11.35
N SER A 58 -5.90 -16.18 -11.34
CA SER A 58 -4.70 -16.72 -10.69
C SER A 58 -3.81 -17.44 -11.68
N ARG A 59 -2.50 -17.34 -11.51
CA ARG A 59 -1.53 -18.07 -12.35
C ARG A 59 -1.77 -19.57 -12.33
N SER A 60 -2.12 -20.12 -11.16
CA SER A 60 -2.34 -21.55 -10.97
C SER A 60 -3.61 -22.08 -11.63
N ARG A 61 -4.64 -21.24 -11.77
CA ARG A 61 -5.95 -21.63 -12.28
C ARG A 61 -6.16 -21.21 -13.73
N ASP A 62 -5.75 -19.99 -14.08
CA ASP A 62 -6.24 -19.25 -15.24
C ASP A 62 -5.15 -19.00 -16.29
N GLN A 63 -3.90 -19.39 -16.04
CA GLN A 63 -2.87 -19.32 -17.08
C GLN A 63 -3.08 -20.42 -18.12
N GLY A 64 -3.04 -20.07 -19.40
CA GLY A 64 -3.16 -21.06 -20.48
C GLY A 64 -3.54 -20.48 -21.84
N LEU A 65 -3.92 -21.38 -22.74
CA LEU A 65 -4.36 -21.09 -24.10
C LEU A 65 -5.88 -21.04 -24.16
N TYR A 66 -6.41 -19.88 -24.56
CA TYR A 66 -7.85 -19.63 -24.63
C TYR A 66 -8.31 -19.56 -26.08
N SER A 67 -9.46 -20.17 -26.36
CA SER A 67 -10.14 -20.09 -27.66
C SER A 67 -11.64 -19.99 -27.45
N CYS A 68 -12.35 -19.35 -28.38
CA CYS A 68 -13.81 -19.33 -28.40
C CYS A 68 -14.36 -19.96 -29.69
N GLY A 69 -15.57 -20.53 -29.65
CA GLY A 69 -16.27 -21.11 -30.79
C GLY A 69 -17.57 -20.36 -31.07
N HIS A 70 -17.84 -20.16 -32.37
CA HIS A 70 -19.12 -19.65 -32.84
C HIS A 70 -20.14 -20.81 -32.92
N PRO A 71 -21.46 -20.58 -32.79
CA PRO A 71 -22.45 -21.67 -32.85
C PRO A 71 -22.47 -22.41 -34.19
N THR A 72 -22.17 -21.69 -35.27
CA THR A 72 -22.17 -22.21 -36.65
C THR A 72 -20.79 -22.15 -37.32
N GLY A 73 -19.81 -21.51 -36.67
CA GLY A 73 -18.46 -21.29 -37.18
C GLY A 73 -17.46 -21.94 -36.23
N GLY A 74 -16.44 -22.60 -36.76
CA GLY A 74 -15.50 -23.39 -35.96
C GLY A 74 -14.80 -22.64 -34.81
N ARG A 75 -13.84 -23.30 -34.15
CA ARG A 75 -13.08 -22.67 -33.06
C ARG A 75 -12.12 -21.61 -33.61
N SER A 76 -12.06 -20.48 -32.93
CA SER A 76 -11.06 -19.44 -33.18
C SER A 76 -9.64 -19.92 -32.84
N PRO A 77 -8.60 -19.27 -33.41
CA PRO A 77 -7.22 -19.49 -33.00
C PRO A 77 -7.02 -19.30 -31.49
N GLN A 78 -6.05 -20.03 -30.94
CA GLN A 78 -5.72 -19.93 -29.52
C GLN A 78 -4.93 -18.64 -29.23
N SER A 79 -5.28 -18.00 -28.12
CA SER A 79 -4.58 -16.84 -27.57
C SER A 79 -4.03 -17.19 -26.19
N GLN A 80 -2.76 -16.87 -25.94
CA GLN A 80 -2.14 -17.12 -24.65
C GLN A 80 -2.53 -16.04 -23.64
N LEU A 81 -3.05 -16.46 -22.48
CA LEU A 81 -3.19 -15.62 -21.30
C LEU A 81 -2.03 -15.90 -20.36
N SER A 82 -1.11 -14.95 -20.24
CA SER A 82 -0.01 -15.00 -19.28
C SER A 82 -0.32 -14.08 -18.12
N ILE A 83 -0.38 -14.65 -16.91
CA ILE A 83 -0.67 -13.91 -15.68
C ILE A 83 0.64 -13.68 -14.95
N LYS A 84 0.96 -12.42 -14.68
CA LYS A 84 2.09 -12.04 -13.83
C LYS A 84 1.61 -12.00 -12.38
N GLU A 85 2.29 -12.68 -11.47
CA GLU A 85 2.01 -12.46 -10.05
C GLU A 85 2.40 -11.01 -9.72
N PRO A 86 1.53 -10.21 -9.06
CA PRO A 86 1.98 -8.92 -8.55
C PRO A 86 3.11 -9.19 -7.57
N PRO A 87 4.26 -8.51 -7.71
CA PRO A 87 5.24 -8.49 -6.63
C PRO A 87 4.52 -7.96 -5.39
N GLY A 88 4.14 -8.87 -4.49
CA GLY A 88 3.62 -8.50 -3.19
C GLY A 88 4.73 -7.80 -2.42
N GLY A 89 4.42 -6.66 -1.82
CA GLY A 89 5.36 -5.96 -0.95
C GLY A 89 5.87 -4.67 -1.55
N SER A 90 7.09 -4.30 -1.21
CA SER A 90 7.63 -2.98 -1.48
C SER A 90 8.85 -2.99 -2.41
N GLN A 91 9.13 -4.13 -3.05
CA GLN A 91 10.25 -4.31 -3.97
C GLN A 91 9.76 -4.80 -5.32
N PHE A 92 10.21 -4.14 -6.39
CA PHE A 92 9.73 -4.33 -7.75
C PHE A 92 10.90 -4.37 -8.73
N PHE A 93 10.71 -5.07 -9.85
CA PHE A 93 11.62 -4.93 -10.98
C PHE A 93 11.23 -3.73 -11.84
N LYS A 94 12.20 -3.17 -12.57
CA LYS A 94 11.94 -2.18 -13.63
C LYS A 94 10.88 -2.71 -14.60
N TYR A 95 9.97 -1.84 -15.03
CA TYR A 95 8.80 -2.14 -15.86
C TYR A 95 7.72 -3.00 -15.18
N SER A 96 7.75 -3.12 -13.85
CA SER A 96 6.62 -3.66 -13.11
C SER A 96 5.52 -2.61 -12.97
N SER A 97 4.28 -3.05 -13.03
CA SER A 97 3.14 -2.22 -12.64
C SER A 97 2.97 -2.24 -11.13
N VAL A 98 2.75 -1.07 -10.52
CA VAL A 98 2.63 -0.88 -9.06
C VAL A 98 1.34 -0.16 -8.76
N SER A 99 0.43 -0.82 -8.04
CA SER A 99 -0.78 -0.19 -7.49
C SER A 99 -0.49 0.34 -6.10
N LEU A 100 -0.80 1.61 -5.88
CA LEU A 100 -0.70 2.28 -4.60
C LEU A 100 -2.11 2.70 -4.19
N ASP A 101 -2.58 2.13 -3.08
CA ASP A 101 -3.96 2.28 -2.64
C ASP A 101 -4.02 2.82 -1.21
N CYS A 102 -4.96 3.74 -1.00
CA CYS A 102 -5.24 4.39 0.27
C CYS A 102 -6.69 4.16 0.68
N ASP A 103 -6.92 3.98 1.98
CA ASP A 103 -8.26 3.86 2.54
C ASP A 103 -8.88 5.24 2.82
N GLY A 104 -10.21 5.29 2.86
CA GLY A 104 -10.95 6.45 3.37
C GLY A 104 -10.88 7.70 2.50
N GLY A 105 -10.60 7.57 1.19
CA GLY A 105 -10.54 8.70 0.26
C GLY A 105 -9.29 9.56 0.41
N TRP A 106 -8.25 9.05 1.06
CA TRP A 106 -6.97 9.76 1.20
C TRP A 106 -6.18 9.69 -0.10
N ALA A 107 -5.41 10.74 -0.40
CA ALA A 107 -4.64 10.83 -1.63
C ALA A 107 -3.24 10.22 -1.46
N VAL A 108 -2.77 9.51 -2.49
CA VAL A 108 -1.40 8.99 -2.53
C VAL A 108 -0.40 10.13 -2.75
N ARG A 109 0.63 10.16 -1.92
CA ARG A 109 1.80 11.06 -2.00
C ARG A 109 3.09 10.26 -2.07
N ARG A 110 4.12 10.86 -2.67
CA ARG A 110 5.45 10.29 -2.73
C ARG A 110 6.58 11.30 -2.52
N THR A 111 7.72 10.79 -2.08
CA THR A 111 9.02 11.43 -2.15
C THR A 111 10.01 10.46 -2.75
N THR A 112 10.60 10.83 -3.89
CA THR A 112 11.68 10.10 -4.55
C THR A 112 12.96 10.93 -4.51
N ALA A 113 14.06 10.42 -5.06
CA ALA A 113 15.32 11.16 -5.12
C ALA A 113 15.21 12.53 -5.83
N ARG A 114 14.23 12.70 -6.74
CA ARG A 114 14.07 13.92 -7.55
C ARG A 114 12.90 14.81 -7.14
N TYR A 115 11.90 14.26 -6.45
CA TYR A 115 10.65 14.95 -6.17
C TYR A 115 10.21 14.74 -4.73
N THR A 116 9.69 15.79 -4.10
CA THR A 116 9.24 15.77 -2.70
C THR A 116 7.73 16.00 -2.63
N ALA A 117 7.03 15.19 -1.83
CA ALA A 117 5.61 15.32 -1.53
C ALA A 117 4.69 15.47 -2.76
N GLN A 118 5.05 14.81 -3.87
CA GLN A 118 4.29 14.85 -5.11
C GLN A 118 3.02 14.00 -4.98
N GLY A 119 1.87 14.56 -5.34
CA GLY A 119 0.62 13.80 -5.45
C GLY A 119 0.57 12.97 -6.72
N CYS A 120 -0.27 11.93 -6.70
CA CYS A 120 -0.56 11.11 -7.87
C CYS A 120 -1.04 11.99 -9.04
N ARG A 121 -0.33 11.94 -10.16
CA ARG A 121 -0.67 12.73 -11.35
C ARG A 121 -0.08 12.11 -12.62
N PRO A 122 -0.73 12.34 -13.78
CA PRO A 122 -0.16 11.97 -15.08
C PRO A 122 1.27 12.49 -15.24
N GLY A 123 2.12 11.66 -15.84
CA GLY A 123 3.55 11.91 -16.04
C GLY A 123 4.46 11.03 -15.18
N TRP A 124 3.99 10.56 -14.03
CA TRP A 124 4.68 9.50 -13.27
C TRP A 124 3.78 8.36 -12.82
N ALA A 125 2.47 8.60 -12.74
CA ALA A 125 1.47 7.57 -12.48
C ALA A 125 0.11 7.98 -13.04
N THR A 126 -0.80 7.01 -13.14
CA THR A 126 -2.18 7.19 -13.58
C THR A 126 -3.12 7.10 -12.38
N PRO A 127 -3.86 8.18 -12.03
CA PRO A 127 -4.87 8.11 -10.98
C PRO A 127 -5.99 7.13 -11.34
N ARG A 128 -6.32 6.20 -10.45
CA ARG A 128 -7.40 5.19 -10.60
C ARG A 128 -8.53 5.45 -9.60
N GLY A 129 -8.88 6.72 -9.43
CA GLY A 129 -9.83 7.19 -8.42
C GLY A 129 -9.18 8.16 -7.43
N PRO A 130 -9.88 8.56 -6.36
CA PRO A 130 -9.38 9.56 -5.41
C PRO A 130 -8.25 9.03 -4.53
N SER A 131 -8.18 7.72 -4.32
CA SER A 131 -7.26 7.08 -3.37
C SER A 131 -6.40 5.97 -3.96
N SER A 132 -6.42 5.81 -5.29
CA SER A 132 -5.63 4.79 -5.98
C SER A 132 -4.77 5.42 -7.07
N CYS A 133 -3.53 4.95 -7.18
CA CYS A 133 -2.53 5.45 -8.10
C CYS A 133 -1.76 4.28 -8.72
N LEU A 134 -1.73 4.23 -10.05
CA LEU A 134 -1.06 3.16 -10.80
C LEU A 134 0.21 3.67 -11.46
N ILE A 135 1.36 3.11 -11.12
CA ILE A 135 2.58 3.24 -11.91
C ILE A 135 2.56 2.08 -12.90
N GLU A 136 2.46 2.35 -14.20
CA GLU A 136 2.36 1.30 -15.22
C GLU A 136 3.72 0.65 -15.49
N ASP A 137 4.75 1.49 -15.65
CA ASP A 137 6.13 1.11 -15.94
C ASP A 137 7.10 1.67 -14.90
N ALA A 138 7.23 0.99 -13.76
CA ALA A 138 8.09 1.47 -12.68
C ALA A 138 9.56 1.56 -13.11
N LEU A 139 10.20 2.69 -12.82
CA LEU A 139 11.63 2.91 -13.05
C LEU A 139 12.38 2.97 -11.72
N PRO A 140 13.71 2.71 -11.70
CA PRO A 140 14.52 2.89 -10.50
C PRO A 140 14.37 4.27 -9.85
N THR A 141 14.08 5.30 -10.65
CA THR A 141 13.82 6.68 -10.19
C THR A 141 12.50 6.85 -9.43
N ASP A 142 11.58 5.89 -9.51
CA ASP A 142 10.36 5.85 -8.72
C ASP A 142 10.58 5.27 -7.32
N SER A 143 11.78 4.76 -7.02
CA SER A 143 12.13 4.33 -5.66
C SER A 143 12.03 5.50 -4.68
N GLY A 144 11.44 5.26 -3.52
CA GLY A 144 11.20 6.30 -2.53
C GLY A 144 10.17 5.94 -1.48
N GLN A 145 9.77 6.96 -0.73
CA GLN A 145 8.74 6.86 0.30
C GLN A 145 7.37 7.23 -0.26
N TYR A 146 6.38 6.42 0.02
CA TYR A 146 4.99 6.60 -0.39
C TYR A 146 4.08 6.61 0.83
N TRP A 147 3.07 7.47 0.87
CA TRP A 147 2.12 7.55 2.00
C TRP A 147 0.76 8.05 1.53
N CYS A 148 -0.25 7.84 2.38
CA CYS A 148 -1.58 8.39 2.22
C CYS A 148 -1.69 9.72 2.99
N GLU A 149 -2.27 10.73 2.35
CA GLU A 149 -2.54 12.03 2.95
C GLU A 149 -4.02 12.37 2.89
N SER A 150 -4.60 12.76 4.03
CA SER A 150 -6.00 13.14 4.13
C SER A 150 -6.21 14.60 3.66
N PRO A 151 -7.44 14.97 3.26
CA PRO A 151 -7.76 16.36 2.91
C PRO A 151 -7.49 17.37 4.03
N TRP A 152 -7.45 16.90 5.28
CA TRP A 152 -7.21 17.71 6.48
C TRP A 152 -5.74 17.67 6.95
N GLY A 153 -4.83 17.14 6.13
CA GLY A 153 -3.39 17.12 6.40
C GLY A 153 -2.91 15.97 7.30
N GLY A 154 -3.75 14.96 7.55
CA GLY A 154 -3.34 13.73 8.22
C GLY A 154 -2.47 12.87 7.31
N ARG A 155 -1.44 12.20 7.86
CA ARG A 155 -0.48 11.40 7.09
C ARG A 155 -0.37 9.98 7.64
N SER A 156 -0.44 8.97 6.77
CA SER A 156 -0.16 7.59 7.13
C SER A 156 1.34 7.37 7.36
N PRO A 157 1.73 6.29 8.07
CA PRO A 157 3.11 5.81 8.02
C PRO A 157 3.55 5.60 6.57
N PRO A 158 4.76 6.02 6.18
CA PRO A 158 5.25 5.81 4.83
C PRO A 158 5.70 4.37 4.60
N VAL A 159 5.57 3.90 3.36
CA VAL A 159 6.13 2.65 2.86
C VAL A 159 7.29 2.94 1.91
N ASN A 160 8.33 2.12 1.95
CA ASN A 160 9.51 2.27 1.11
C ASN A 160 9.40 1.39 -0.14
N VAL A 161 9.12 1.99 -1.28
CA VAL A 161 9.11 1.31 -2.58
C VAL A 161 10.53 1.33 -3.14
N THR A 162 11.03 0.16 -3.53
CA THR A 162 12.34 -0.05 -4.14
C THR A 162 12.14 -0.68 -5.52
N VAL A 163 12.65 -0.04 -6.56
CA VAL A 163 12.59 -0.54 -7.93
C VAL A 163 14.02 -0.80 -8.40
N ILE A 164 14.33 -2.06 -8.73
CA ILE A 164 15.66 -2.46 -9.23
C ILE A 164 15.55 -2.96 -10.66
N ALA A 165 16.58 -2.74 -11.48
CA ALA A 165 16.55 -3.16 -12.87
C ALA A 165 16.93 -4.64 -13.07
N GLN A 166 17.84 -5.12 -12.23
CA GLN A 166 18.34 -6.49 -12.18
C GLN A 166 18.74 -6.84 -10.74
N GLY A 167 18.90 -8.13 -10.45
CA GLY A 167 19.24 -8.65 -9.13
C GLY A 167 18.10 -9.42 -8.48
N VAL A 168 18.10 -9.47 -7.16
CA VAL A 168 17.14 -10.26 -6.37
C VAL A 168 16.14 -9.34 -5.68
N ILE A 169 14.87 -9.69 -5.69
CA ILE A 169 13.83 -9.05 -4.87
C ILE A 169 13.19 -10.06 -3.92
N LEU A 170 12.75 -9.55 -2.77
CA LEU A 170 11.89 -10.28 -1.85
C LEU A 170 10.46 -9.76 -1.96
N SER A 171 9.54 -10.67 -2.26
CA SER A 171 8.11 -10.42 -2.12
C SER A 171 7.65 -10.81 -0.71
N SER A 172 7.02 -9.85 -0.03
CA SER A 172 6.44 -9.99 1.31
C SER A 172 5.04 -9.37 1.34
N PRO A 173 4.17 -9.70 2.31
CA PRO A 173 2.87 -9.04 2.43
C PRO A 173 3.02 -7.50 2.47
N PRO A 174 2.23 -6.74 1.67
CA PRO A 174 2.32 -5.28 1.62
C PRO A 174 1.66 -4.60 2.83
N HIS A 175 0.78 -5.31 3.55
CA HIS A 175 0.08 -4.81 4.72
C HIS A 175 0.51 -5.57 5.98
N PRO A 176 0.37 -4.95 7.17
CA PRO A 176 0.59 -5.67 8.41
C PRO A 176 -0.33 -6.89 8.54
N VAL A 177 0.26 -8.04 8.88
CA VAL A 177 -0.40 -9.35 8.99
C VAL A 177 -0.92 -9.55 10.41
N MET A 178 -1.99 -10.30 10.61
CA MET A 178 -2.49 -10.59 11.96
C MET A 178 -1.70 -11.72 12.62
N GLU A 179 -1.58 -11.68 13.96
CA GLU A 179 -1.01 -12.82 14.69
C GLU A 179 -1.78 -14.11 14.43
N GLY A 180 -1.05 -15.21 14.28
CA GLY A 180 -1.60 -16.53 13.96
C GLY A 180 -1.80 -16.81 12.47
N GLU A 181 -1.66 -15.82 11.59
CA GLU A 181 -1.73 -16.06 10.14
C GLU A 181 -0.43 -16.66 9.60
N ASP A 182 -0.53 -17.33 8.46
CA ASP A 182 0.62 -17.84 7.73
C ASP A 182 1.11 -16.80 6.71
N VAL A 183 2.42 -16.56 6.69
CA VAL A 183 3.06 -15.65 5.74
C VAL A 183 3.95 -16.42 4.79
N VAL A 184 3.80 -16.16 3.49
CA VAL A 184 4.71 -16.71 2.47
C VAL A 184 5.57 -15.59 1.91
N LEU A 185 6.88 -15.73 2.09
CA LEU A 185 7.90 -14.90 1.47
C LEU A 185 8.38 -15.55 0.19
N ARG A 186 8.56 -14.78 -0.89
CA ARG A 186 9.00 -15.31 -2.19
C ARG A 186 10.24 -14.58 -2.68
N CYS A 187 11.20 -15.35 -3.16
CA CYS A 187 12.40 -14.79 -3.78
C CYS A 187 12.26 -14.82 -5.30
N SER A 188 12.73 -13.76 -5.96
CA SER A 188 12.76 -13.69 -7.42
C SER A 188 14.06 -13.06 -7.89
N TYR A 189 14.60 -13.55 -9.00
CA TYR A 189 15.90 -13.14 -9.51
C TYR A 189 15.78 -12.74 -10.98
N LYS A 190 16.33 -11.59 -11.34
CA LYS A 190 16.45 -11.12 -12.73
C LYS A 190 17.94 -10.93 -13.03
N PRO A 191 18.55 -11.74 -13.91
CA PRO A 191 20.00 -11.72 -14.09
C PRO A 191 20.51 -10.44 -14.77
N ASN A 192 19.72 -9.89 -15.69
CA ASN A 192 20.02 -8.63 -16.38
C ASN A 192 18.73 -7.92 -16.82
N GLU A 193 18.84 -6.68 -17.29
CA GLU A 193 17.67 -5.88 -17.70
C GLU A 193 16.90 -6.49 -18.89
N ASP A 194 17.60 -7.17 -19.80
CA ASP A 194 17.06 -7.72 -21.06
C ASP A 194 16.11 -8.91 -20.84
N VAL A 195 16.13 -9.53 -19.66
CA VAL A 195 15.22 -10.63 -19.32
C VAL A 195 13.87 -10.08 -18.83
N ASP A 196 12.83 -10.22 -19.64
CA ASP A 196 11.48 -9.75 -19.31
C ASP A 196 10.83 -10.50 -18.14
N THR A 197 11.18 -11.78 -17.96
CA THR A 197 10.57 -12.65 -16.96
C THR A 197 11.58 -13.03 -15.88
N PRO A 198 11.42 -12.54 -14.64
CA PRO A 198 12.24 -12.95 -13.51
C PRO A 198 12.14 -14.45 -13.25
N GLU A 199 13.26 -15.04 -12.85
CA GLU A 199 13.35 -16.42 -12.39
C GLU A 199 12.74 -16.56 -11.00
N SER A 200 12.10 -17.70 -10.75
CA SER A 200 11.57 -18.12 -9.45
C SER A 200 11.70 -19.64 -9.33
N GLY A 201 11.50 -20.20 -8.14
CA GLY A 201 11.60 -21.66 -7.95
C GLY A 201 13.02 -22.20 -7.78
N PHE A 202 14.00 -21.31 -7.55
CA PHE A 202 15.40 -21.67 -7.27
C PHE A 202 15.66 -21.80 -5.76
N PRO A 203 16.71 -22.52 -5.33
CA PRO A 203 17.12 -22.57 -3.93
C PRO A 203 17.51 -21.17 -3.42
N ALA A 204 16.74 -20.64 -2.48
CA ALA A 204 16.97 -19.30 -1.96
C ALA A 204 17.26 -19.31 -0.45
N SER A 205 18.32 -18.59 -0.05
CA SER A 205 18.64 -18.36 1.36
C SER A 205 17.79 -17.23 1.93
N PHE A 206 17.13 -17.42 3.07
CA PHE A 206 16.31 -16.40 3.73
C PHE A 206 16.99 -15.88 4.99
N PHE A 207 16.81 -14.58 5.25
CA PHE A 207 17.38 -13.88 6.39
C PHE A 207 16.33 -12.99 7.07
N ARG A 208 16.44 -12.86 8.39
CA ARG A 208 15.67 -11.91 9.21
C ARG A 208 16.61 -11.13 10.11
N ASN A 209 16.54 -9.81 10.05
CA ASN A 209 17.41 -8.89 10.77
C ASN A 209 18.91 -9.21 10.56
N GLY A 210 19.26 -9.68 9.35
CA GLY A 210 20.60 -10.13 8.99
C GLY A 210 20.93 -11.57 9.38
N THR A 211 20.16 -12.20 10.27
CA THR A 211 20.35 -13.59 10.70
C THR A 211 19.81 -14.57 9.67
N PHE A 212 20.59 -15.61 9.35
CA PHE A 212 20.17 -16.67 8.44
C PHE A 212 19.06 -17.52 9.06
N LEU A 213 17.99 -17.75 8.30
CA LEU A 213 16.85 -18.56 8.71
C LEU A 213 16.88 -19.96 8.10
N GLY A 214 17.39 -20.09 6.88
CA GLY A 214 17.38 -21.35 6.15
C GLY A 214 17.49 -21.14 4.64
N THR A 215 17.63 -22.24 3.90
CA THR A 215 17.57 -22.25 2.43
C THR A 215 16.39 -23.08 1.99
N GLU A 216 15.50 -22.49 1.18
CA GLU A 216 14.30 -23.14 0.68
C GLU A 216 14.46 -23.45 -0.81
N ALA A 217 14.38 -24.73 -1.18
CA ALA A 217 14.61 -25.19 -2.56
C ALA A 217 13.64 -24.57 -3.58
N SER A 218 12.41 -24.24 -3.14
CA SER A 218 11.38 -23.65 -3.99
C SER A 218 11.48 -22.12 -4.12
N GLY A 219 12.44 -21.49 -3.42
CA GLY A 219 12.53 -20.04 -3.34
C GLY A 219 11.37 -19.38 -2.57
N ARG A 220 10.59 -20.18 -1.82
CA ARG A 220 9.46 -19.73 -1.01
C ARG A 220 9.64 -20.17 0.44
N MET A 221 9.57 -19.23 1.37
CA MET A 221 9.62 -19.50 2.82
C MET A 221 8.24 -19.25 3.43
N THR A 222 7.71 -20.23 4.16
CA THR A 222 6.43 -20.09 4.86
C THR A 222 6.66 -19.95 6.36
N LEU A 223 6.31 -18.78 6.92
CA LEU A 223 6.24 -18.55 8.35
C LEU A 223 4.86 -18.97 8.83
N LYS A 224 4.80 -20.02 9.66
CA LYS A 224 3.55 -20.56 10.19
C LYS A 224 3.14 -19.88 11.49
N GLY A 225 1.87 -19.48 11.58
CA GLY A 225 1.31 -18.89 12.79
C GLY A 225 2.15 -17.73 13.33
N VAL A 226 2.30 -16.66 12.54
CA VAL A 226 3.23 -15.59 12.84
C VAL A 226 2.92 -14.90 14.17
N SER A 227 3.95 -14.53 14.92
CA SER A 227 3.81 -13.74 16.16
C SER A 227 4.68 -12.50 16.14
N ARG A 228 4.26 -11.43 16.83
CA ARG A 228 5.06 -10.20 16.92
C ARG A 228 6.44 -10.43 17.53
N SER A 229 6.50 -11.23 18.59
CA SER A 229 7.74 -11.47 19.34
C SER A 229 8.78 -12.27 18.56
N ARG A 230 8.34 -13.17 17.67
CA ARG A 230 9.24 -14.07 16.94
C ARG A 230 9.49 -13.60 15.52
N ASP A 231 8.46 -13.14 14.82
CA ASP A 231 8.48 -13.06 13.36
C ASP A 231 8.48 -11.62 12.81
N GLN A 232 8.30 -10.60 13.65
CA GLN A 232 8.41 -9.21 13.21
C GLN A 232 9.87 -8.83 12.90
N GLY A 233 10.12 -8.18 11.76
CA GLY A 233 11.47 -7.74 11.41
C GLY A 233 11.70 -7.43 9.94
N LEU A 234 12.96 -7.19 9.60
CA LEU A 234 13.45 -6.92 8.24
C LEU A 234 13.90 -8.23 7.59
N TYR A 235 13.20 -8.63 6.54
CA TYR A 235 13.47 -9.86 5.80
C TYR A 235 14.21 -9.56 4.49
N SER A 236 15.08 -10.49 4.09
CA SER A 236 15.72 -10.49 2.76
C SER A 236 15.89 -11.93 2.30
N CYS A 237 15.99 -12.16 0.99
CA CYS A 237 16.36 -13.45 0.42
C CYS A 237 17.63 -13.33 -0.44
N GLY A 238 18.27 -14.44 -0.74
CA GLY A 238 19.48 -14.50 -1.55
C GLY A 238 19.38 -15.57 -2.62
N HIS A 239 19.76 -15.20 -3.84
CA HIS A 239 19.96 -16.13 -4.95
C HIS A 239 21.37 -16.75 -4.83
N PRO A 240 21.59 -18.03 -5.18
CA PRO A 240 22.88 -18.71 -5.01
C PRO A 240 24.08 -17.96 -5.61
N THR A 241 23.86 -17.28 -6.74
CA THR A 241 24.88 -16.50 -7.46
C THR A 241 24.51 -15.02 -7.64
N GLY A 242 23.27 -14.65 -7.30
CA GLY A 242 22.68 -13.35 -7.67
C GLY A 242 22.76 -12.30 -6.57
N GLY A 243 23.35 -12.64 -5.42
CA GLY A 243 23.44 -11.78 -4.25
C GLY A 243 22.18 -11.80 -3.38
N ARG A 244 22.03 -10.78 -2.53
CA ARG A 244 20.89 -10.62 -1.61
C ARG A 244 19.95 -9.53 -2.08
N SER A 245 18.66 -9.73 -1.84
CA SER A 245 17.64 -8.72 -2.05
C SER A 245 17.80 -7.55 -1.09
N PRO A 246 17.24 -6.36 -1.42
CA PRO A 246 16.92 -5.36 -0.42
C PRO A 246 16.09 -5.94 0.73
N GLN A 247 16.05 -5.23 1.85
CA GLN A 247 15.25 -5.65 3.00
C GLN A 247 13.80 -5.17 2.89
N SER A 248 12.87 -6.01 3.33
CA SER A 248 11.44 -5.68 3.44
C SER A 248 10.97 -5.83 4.87
N GLN A 249 10.20 -4.87 5.38
CA GLN A 249 9.66 -4.90 6.73
C GLN A 249 8.40 -5.76 6.78
N LEU A 250 8.44 -6.86 7.55
CA LEU A 250 7.24 -7.59 7.94
C LEU A 250 6.72 -7.01 9.24
N SER A 251 5.53 -6.42 9.18
CA SER A 251 4.82 -5.88 10.35
C SER A 251 3.70 -6.83 10.74
N ILE A 252 3.55 -7.10 12.03
CA ILE A 252 2.49 -7.95 12.56
C ILE A 252 1.61 -7.10 13.48
N LYS A 253 0.29 -7.23 13.35
CA LYS A 253 -0.71 -6.64 14.24
C LYS A 253 -1.06 -7.68 15.30
N GLY A 254 -1.11 -7.24 16.56
CA GLY A 254 -1.61 -8.08 17.65
C GLY A 254 -3.07 -8.47 17.40
N GLU A 255 -3.50 -9.56 18.03
CA GLU A 255 -4.84 -10.11 17.93
C GLU A 255 -5.93 -9.02 17.90
N ALA A 256 -6.78 -9.04 16.86
CA ALA A 256 -7.93 -8.14 16.82
C ALA A 256 -8.84 -8.52 18.00
N PRO A 257 -9.37 -7.55 18.76
CA PRO A 257 -10.32 -7.88 19.81
C PRO A 257 -11.52 -8.55 19.14
N VAL A 258 -11.72 -9.84 19.43
CA VAL A 258 -12.97 -10.56 19.15
C VAL A 258 -14.05 -9.86 19.96
N LEU A 259 -14.67 -8.84 19.38
CA LEU A 259 -15.68 -8.07 20.08
C LEU A 259 -16.99 -8.85 20.05
N ALA A 260 -17.31 -9.40 21.23
CA ALA A 260 -18.63 -9.73 21.73
C ALA A 260 -19.38 -10.93 21.13
N GLN A 261 -19.10 -12.13 21.69
CA GLN A 261 -20.16 -13.13 21.84
C GLN A 261 -19.97 -14.07 23.03
N ARG A 262 -19.86 -13.50 24.24
CA ARG A 262 -20.52 -14.10 25.41
C ARG A 262 -20.70 -13.06 26.49
N SER A 263 -21.96 -12.67 26.69
CA SER A 263 -22.48 -11.88 27.82
C SER A 263 -21.70 -12.13 29.11
N ARG A 264 -20.82 -11.20 29.47
CA ARG A 264 -20.42 -10.97 30.85
C ARG A 264 -20.86 -9.55 31.18
N ARG A 265 -21.81 -9.44 32.12
CA ARG A 265 -22.03 -8.21 32.88
C ARG A 265 -20.68 -7.80 33.46
N VAL A 266 -20.05 -6.79 32.88
CA VAL A 266 -18.94 -6.07 33.53
C VAL A 266 -19.58 -4.92 34.29
N PRO A 267 -19.34 -4.78 35.60
CA PRO A 267 -19.75 -3.60 36.36
C PRO A 267 -19.03 -2.39 35.78
N ASN A 268 -19.74 -1.27 35.64
CA ASN A 268 -19.15 0.02 35.35
C ASN A 268 -18.10 0.35 36.42
N VAL A 269 -16.83 0.12 36.11
CA VAL A 269 -15.70 0.61 36.92
C VAL A 269 -15.16 1.86 36.26
N CYS A 270 -15.52 2.96 36.90
CA CYS A 270 -15.01 4.32 36.81
C CYS A 270 -13.69 4.54 36.04
N LYS A 271 -13.76 5.28 34.94
CA LYS A 271 -12.66 6.16 34.48
C LYS A 271 -13.09 7.61 34.65
N THR A 272 -12.80 8.20 35.80
CA THR A 272 -12.74 9.65 36.00
C THR A 272 -11.46 9.97 36.74
N SER A 273 -10.35 10.07 36.01
CA SER A 273 -9.07 10.53 36.54
C SER A 273 -8.20 11.12 35.43
N GLU A 274 -8.67 12.20 34.80
CA GLU A 274 -7.78 13.12 34.06
C GLU A 274 -8.35 14.53 33.90
N GLU A 275 -9.24 14.97 34.80
CA GLU A 275 -9.85 16.32 34.80
C GLU A 275 -9.42 17.16 36.03
N ARG A 276 -8.37 16.76 36.74
CA ARG A 276 -7.85 17.52 37.92
C ARG A 276 -6.59 18.33 37.63
N SER A 277 -5.86 18.02 36.55
CA SER A 277 -4.61 18.72 36.21
C SER A 277 -4.88 20.09 35.56
N GLY A 278 -5.83 20.17 34.63
CA GLY A 278 -6.17 21.42 33.93
C GLY A 278 -6.81 22.47 34.82
N VAL A 279 -7.74 22.06 35.71
CA VAL A 279 -8.41 22.99 36.63
C VAL A 279 -7.42 23.54 37.66
N LEU A 280 -6.52 22.72 38.19
CA LEU A 280 -5.49 23.20 39.12
C LEU A 280 -4.51 24.17 38.45
N LEU A 281 -4.10 23.89 37.21
CA LEU A 281 -3.26 24.80 36.42
C LEU A 281 -3.96 26.14 36.16
N LEU A 282 -5.24 26.12 35.81
CA LEU A 282 -6.04 27.33 35.59
C LEU A 282 -6.20 28.14 36.89
N VAL A 283 -6.45 27.49 38.03
CA VAL A 283 -6.55 28.17 39.33
C VAL A 283 -5.19 28.80 39.71
N LEU A 284 -4.08 28.07 39.55
CA LEU A 284 -2.74 28.58 39.80
C LEU A 284 -2.40 29.77 38.88
N TYR A 285 -2.74 29.69 37.61
CA TYR A 285 -2.54 30.77 36.64
C TYR A 285 -3.32 32.04 37.03
N ASN A 286 -4.59 31.89 37.42
CA ASN A 286 -5.41 33.02 37.87
C ASN A 286 -4.86 33.65 39.17
N LEU A 287 -4.40 32.84 40.13
CA LEU A 287 -3.78 33.35 41.36
C LEU A 287 -2.49 34.14 41.07
N LEU A 288 -1.66 33.67 40.13
CA LEU A 288 -0.47 34.39 39.69
C LEU A 288 -0.80 35.71 39.01
N LEU A 289 -1.81 35.75 38.13
CA LEU A 289 -2.27 37.00 37.51
C LEU A 289 -2.75 38.01 38.56
N VAL A 290 -3.56 37.57 39.53
CA VAL A 290 -4.04 38.43 40.62
C VAL A 290 -2.87 38.95 41.46
N PHE A 291 -1.88 38.11 41.78
CA PHE A 291 -0.69 38.54 42.51
C PHE A 291 0.15 39.55 41.72
N CYS A 292 0.34 39.32 40.42
CA CYS A 292 1.02 40.26 39.53
C CYS A 292 0.31 41.61 39.48
N VAL A 293 -1.03 41.62 39.32
CA VAL A 293 -1.83 42.85 39.34
C VAL A 293 -1.77 43.53 40.71
N TYR A 294 -1.79 42.77 41.81
CA TYR A 294 -1.65 43.31 43.16
C TYR A 294 -0.28 43.97 43.36
N LYS A 295 0.81 43.30 42.96
CA LYS A 295 2.17 43.85 43.01
C LYS A 295 2.31 45.07 42.13
N TYR A 296 1.78 45.04 40.91
CA TYR A 296 1.77 46.18 40.00
C TYR A 296 1.00 47.37 40.60
N ARG A 297 -0.19 47.15 41.15
CA ARG A 297 -0.98 48.19 41.84
C ARG A 297 -0.27 48.74 43.06
N LYS A 298 0.38 47.88 43.88
CA LYS A 298 1.17 48.31 45.03
C LYS A 298 2.39 49.13 44.60
N TRP A 299 3.07 48.73 43.54
CA TRP A 299 4.21 49.46 42.96
C TRP A 299 3.79 50.81 42.38
N VAL A 300 2.67 50.87 41.65
CA VAL A 300 2.10 52.14 41.16
C VAL A 300 1.68 53.06 42.30
N ARG A 301 1.09 52.52 43.38
CA ARG A 301 0.76 53.30 44.59
C ARG A 301 2.02 53.82 45.29
N ALA A 302 3.08 53.01 45.40
CA ALA A 302 4.37 53.44 45.94
C ALA A 302 5.00 54.56 45.10
N ARG A 303 5.00 54.43 43.76
CA ARG A 303 5.47 55.48 42.84
C ARG A 303 4.64 56.77 42.93
N LYS A 304 3.33 56.67 43.15
CA LYS A 304 2.47 57.84 43.39
C LYS A 304 2.73 58.51 44.75
N ALA A 305 3.12 57.74 45.77
CA ALA A 305 3.53 58.28 47.07
C ALA A 305 4.89 59.00 46.98
N GLU A 306 5.83 58.47 46.18
CA GLU A 306 7.13 59.08 45.93
C GLU A 306 7.03 60.38 45.12
N LYS A 307 6.16 60.43 44.10
CA LYS A 307 5.88 61.68 43.36
C LYS A 307 5.20 62.79 44.19
N ARG A 308 4.52 62.48 45.30
CA ARG A 308 3.94 63.49 46.20
C ARG A 308 4.95 64.06 47.20
N ARG A 309 6.10 63.42 47.40
CA ARG A 309 7.16 63.87 48.32
C ARG A 309 8.17 64.83 47.65
N CYS A 310 8.11 64.99 46.32
CA CYS A 310 8.99 65.87 45.55
C CYS A 310 8.25 67.03 44.84
N ARG A 311 7.21 67.62 45.45
CA ARG A 311 6.61 68.88 44.96
C ARG A 311 7.22 70.07 45.73
N PRO A 312 8.06 70.91 45.10
CA PRO A 312 8.60 72.11 45.73
C PRO A 312 7.51 73.18 45.90
N SER A 313 7.58 73.88 47.03
CA SER A 313 6.97 75.18 47.30
C SER A 313 7.62 76.27 46.44
N GLY A 314 6.82 77.15 45.84
CA GLY A 314 7.30 78.37 45.20
C GLY A 314 6.19 79.03 44.37
N GLY A 315 5.58 80.09 44.91
CA GLY A 315 4.57 80.92 44.24
C GLY A 315 5.15 82.20 43.65
N ALA A 316 4.29 82.96 42.96
CA ALA A 316 4.32 84.42 42.87
C ALA A 316 3.06 84.91 42.13
N GLU A 317 2.25 85.72 42.81
CA GLU A 317 1.36 86.75 42.22
C GLU A 317 2.21 87.93 41.73
N PRO A 318 1.75 88.72 40.73
CA PRO A 318 2.16 90.11 40.56
C PRO A 318 1.45 91.06 41.53
#